data_AF-A0A2M9HE93-F1
#
_entry.id   AF-A0A2M9HE93-F1
#
_cell.length_a   1.000
_cell.length_b   1.000
_cell.length_c   1.000
_cell.angle_alpha   90.00
_cell.angle_beta   90.00
_cell.angle_gamma   90.00
#
_symmetry.space_group_name_H-M   'P 1'
#
loop_
_entity.id
_entity.type
_entity.pdbx_description
1 polymer ?
#
loop_
_entity_poly.entity_id
_entity_poly.type
_entity_poly.pdbx_seq_one_letter_code
_entity_poly.pdbx_strand_id
1 'polypeptide(L)'
;MTTSPVIPIRNVYYMLSYAFRALQEQQYRKLATESFDNIADLCAAILIQGMATQIKRGLSREYVSHADELDSPRGKIEITESVRKVTMSRKRLICTVDDFTVDSQANRIIKSTMLMLSHADISRDRKTRLRQLLACLNDVRRIDLRRTDWNIRYDRNNQTYRMLIGICHLTVRGLLQSSQPGRTLLMDFLDDQQMCRIYEKFLFGYYSHEWRDRINTTHHRIPWMVDGGEDSLLPVMQPDVVLNDGRDVLIIDAKYYTRTMQRNFGRYKMHSANLYQMFTYVKNKTAQLAAVGDTRAVSGMLLYAKTDEERQPDGEFDMGGNVIAVRTLDLDQDFPVIAGQLDDVVARYFPDTMPLA
;
A
#
# COMPACT_ATOMS: atom_id res chain seq x y z
N MET A 1 3.31 29.51 -9.27
CA MET A 1 4.08 28.27 -9.03
C MET A 1 3.27 27.48 -8.03
N THR A 2 2.93 26.24 -8.34
CA THR A 2 2.00 25.42 -7.54
C THR A 2 2.83 24.42 -6.77
N THR A 3 2.93 24.63 -5.47
CA THR A 3 3.77 23.83 -4.58
C THR A 3 2.89 22.77 -3.93
N SER A 4 3.16 21.52 -4.27
CA SER A 4 2.50 20.35 -3.69
C SER A 4 2.69 20.28 -2.16
N PRO A 5 1.90 19.49 -1.42
CA PRO A 5 2.13 19.26 0.00
C PRO A 5 3.58 18.80 0.23
N VAL A 6 4.32 19.58 1.01
CA VAL A 6 5.70 19.24 1.41
C VAL A 6 5.58 18.24 2.54
N ILE A 7 5.80 16.96 2.26
CA ILE A 7 5.77 15.91 3.28
C ILE A 7 7.21 15.51 3.59
N PRO A 8 7.66 15.66 4.85
CA PRO A 8 8.95 15.17 5.28
C PRO A 8 9.10 13.67 4.99
N ILE A 9 10.26 13.23 4.49
CA ILE A 9 10.51 11.81 4.17
C ILE A 9 10.29 10.90 5.39
N ARG A 10 10.58 11.43 6.59
CA ARG A 10 10.30 10.75 7.86
C ARG A 10 8.80 10.46 8.04
N ASN A 11 7.92 11.37 7.64
CA ASN A 11 6.47 11.17 7.70
C ASN A 11 6.00 10.16 6.65
N VAL A 12 6.65 10.11 5.48
CA VAL A 12 6.43 9.03 4.51
C VAL A 12 6.80 7.66 5.12
N TYR A 13 7.89 7.56 5.87
CA TYR A 13 8.22 6.33 6.60
C TYR A 13 7.12 5.96 7.61
N TYR A 14 6.63 6.90 8.41
CA TYR A 14 5.53 6.63 9.34
C TYR A 14 4.27 6.16 8.62
N MET A 15 3.87 6.83 7.53
CA MET A 15 2.74 6.41 6.69
C MET A 15 2.92 4.98 6.17
N LEU A 16 4.10 4.67 5.62
CA LEU A 16 4.44 3.32 5.18
C LEU A 16 4.39 2.32 6.34
N SER A 17 4.77 2.72 7.55
CA SER A 17 4.78 1.82 8.72
C SER A 17 3.39 1.35 9.13
N TYR A 18 2.38 2.20 8.99
CA TYR A 18 0.97 1.81 9.18
C TYR A 18 0.40 1.09 7.97
N ALA A 19 0.77 1.49 6.74
CA ALA A 19 0.35 0.81 5.52
C ALA A 19 0.91 -0.62 5.41
N PHE A 20 2.10 -0.86 5.96
CA PHE A 20 2.78 -2.15 6.02
C PHE A 20 3.19 -2.47 7.46
N ARG A 21 2.28 -3.09 8.24
CA ARG A 21 2.50 -3.41 9.67
C ARG A 21 3.83 -4.13 9.98
N ALA A 22 4.42 -4.85 9.02
CA ALA A 22 5.74 -5.46 9.17
C ALA A 22 6.85 -4.44 9.51
N LEU A 23 6.69 -3.16 9.13
CA LEU A 23 7.63 -2.09 9.46
C LEU A 23 7.51 -1.59 10.90
N GLN A 24 6.49 -2.01 11.66
CA GLN A 24 6.38 -1.75 13.10
C GLN A 24 7.16 -2.77 13.93
N GLU A 25 7.69 -3.84 13.31
CA GLU A 25 8.50 -4.85 13.99
C GLU A 25 9.81 -4.27 14.55
N GLN A 26 10.32 -4.86 15.64
CA GLN A 26 11.49 -4.38 16.39
C GLN A 26 12.71 -4.12 15.49
N GLN A 27 12.89 -4.91 14.44
CA GLN A 27 14.02 -4.81 13.52
C GLN A 27 14.04 -3.50 12.71
N TYR A 28 12.90 -2.82 12.53
CA TYR A 28 12.81 -1.56 11.77
C TYR A 28 12.78 -0.32 12.67
N ARG A 29 12.69 -0.46 13.99
CA ARG A 29 12.60 0.69 14.92
C ARG A 29 13.69 1.74 14.73
N LYS A 30 14.92 1.32 14.39
CA LYS A 30 16.04 2.22 14.13
C LYS A 30 15.80 3.16 12.93
N LEU A 31 15.01 2.72 11.94
CA LEU A 31 14.70 3.53 10.76
C LEU A 31 13.79 4.73 11.08
N ALA A 32 12.99 4.66 12.16
CA ALA A 32 12.11 5.76 12.57
C ALA A 32 12.86 7.02 13.03
N THR A 33 14.12 6.84 13.47
CA THR A 33 15.01 7.90 13.97
C THR A 33 16.13 8.26 13.00
N GLU A 34 16.21 7.57 11.87
CA GLU A 34 17.24 7.79 10.84
C GLU A 34 16.81 8.90 9.89
N SER A 35 17.77 9.72 9.44
CA SER A 35 17.54 10.71 8.39
C SER A 35 17.78 10.10 7.02
N PHE A 36 16.92 10.44 6.06
CA PHE A 36 17.01 9.97 4.68
C PHE A 36 17.08 11.17 3.74
N ASP A 37 18.00 11.11 2.78
CA ASP A 37 18.22 12.22 1.83
C ASP A 37 17.08 12.31 0.81
N ASN A 38 16.50 11.18 0.44
CA ASN A 38 15.38 11.06 -0.50
C ASN A 38 14.61 9.75 -0.28
N ILE A 39 13.52 9.54 -1.05
CA ILE A 39 12.68 8.34 -0.91
C ILE A 39 13.41 7.07 -1.39
N ALA A 40 14.29 7.16 -2.40
CA ALA A 40 15.09 6.02 -2.83
C ALA A 40 15.99 5.53 -1.70
N ASP A 41 16.56 6.45 -0.93
CA ASP A 41 17.41 6.19 0.23
C ASP A 41 16.62 5.53 1.37
N LEU A 42 15.40 6.01 1.65
CA LEU A 42 14.45 5.37 2.56
C LEU A 42 14.09 3.94 2.13
N CYS A 43 13.69 3.74 0.87
CA CYS A 43 13.36 2.45 0.31
C CYS A 43 14.54 1.48 0.36
N ALA A 44 15.76 1.96 0.08
CA ALA A 44 16.98 1.18 0.21
C ALA A 44 17.19 0.72 1.66
N ALA A 45 17.03 1.60 2.65
CA ALA A 45 17.17 1.24 4.05
C ALA A 45 16.16 0.15 4.48
N ILE A 46 14.90 0.29 4.08
CA ILE A 46 13.84 -0.69 4.35
C ILE A 46 14.19 -2.04 3.70
N LEU A 47 14.55 -2.06 2.41
CA LEU A 47 14.88 -3.29 1.70
C LEU A 47 16.14 -3.97 2.24
N ILE A 48 17.17 -3.21 2.60
CA ILE A 48 18.39 -3.76 3.20
C ILE A 48 18.05 -4.48 4.51
N GLN A 49 17.29 -3.81 5.39
CA GLN A 49 16.93 -4.40 6.68
C GLN A 49 16.04 -5.62 6.50
N GLY A 50 15.04 -5.53 5.63
CA GLY A 50 14.11 -6.63 5.40
C GLY A 50 14.74 -7.82 4.69
N MET A 51 15.65 -7.60 3.73
CA MET A 51 16.38 -8.69 3.09
C MET A 51 17.42 -9.33 4.00
N ALA A 52 18.10 -8.56 4.86
CA ALA A 52 18.99 -9.13 5.86
C ALA A 52 18.24 -10.10 6.80
N THR A 53 17.01 -9.75 7.20
CA THR A 53 16.15 -10.66 7.96
C THR A 53 15.67 -11.83 7.11
N GLN A 54 15.25 -11.60 5.87
CA GLN A 54 14.73 -12.66 5.01
C GLN A 54 15.79 -13.72 4.70
N ILE A 55 17.04 -13.32 4.46
CA ILE A 55 18.16 -14.25 4.23
C ILE A 55 18.38 -15.14 5.47
N LYS A 56 18.30 -14.57 6.68
CA LYS A 56 18.43 -15.36 7.93
C LYS A 56 17.28 -16.35 8.11
N ARG A 57 16.06 -15.99 7.68
CA ARG A 57 14.88 -16.89 7.71
C ARG A 57 14.91 -17.95 6.60
N GLY A 58 15.64 -17.68 5.52
CA GLY A 58 15.68 -18.51 4.31
C GLY A 58 14.92 -17.85 3.16
N LEU A 59 15.47 -17.98 1.96
CA LEU A 59 14.83 -17.46 0.74
C LEU A 59 13.64 -18.35 0.32
N SER A 60 12.57 -17.72 -0.17
CA SER A 60 11.45 -18.41 -0.78
C SER A 60 11.93 -19.27 -1.94
N ARG A 61 11.46 -20.52 -1.95
CA ARG A 61 11.77 -21.50 -2.99
C ARG A 61 10.49 -21.93 -3.66
N GLU A 62 10.57 -22.09 -4.97
CA GLU A 62 9.45 -22.54 -5.80
C GLU A 62 9.86 -23.81 -6.54
N TYR A 63 8.90 -24.70 -6.75
CA TYR A 63 9.08 -25.84 -7.64
C TYR A 63 8.89 -25.37 -9.07
N VAL A 64 9.92 -25.54 -9.90
CA VAL A 64 9.86 -25.25 -11.33
C VAL A 64 9.94 -26.56 -12.10
N SER A 65 8.82 -26.94 -12.70
CA SER A 65 8.74 -28.09 -13.58
C SER A 65 9.44 -27.79 -14.91
N HIS A 66 10.37 -28.63 -15.30
CA HIS A 66 10.97 -28.57 -16.63
C HIS A 66 11.22 -29.99 -17.16
N ALA A 67 11.24 -30.12 -18.48
CA ALA A 67 11.56 -31.39 -19.14
C ALA A 67 13.06 -31.44 -19.42
N ASP A 68 13.72 -32.50 -18.94
CA ASP A 68 15.15 -32.74 -19.16
C ASP A 68 15.41 -34.17 -19.68
N GLU A 69 16.49 -34.36 -20.44
CA GLU A 69 16.90 -35.66 -21.00
C GLU A 69 17.88 -36.34 -20.03
N LEU A 70 17.38 -37.30 -19.24
CA LEU A 70 18.12 -37.93 -18.13
C LEU A 70 18.60 -39.34 -18.48
N ASP A 71 19.79 -39.70 -17.98
CA ASP A 71 20.35 -41.06 -18.05
C ASP A 71 19.64 -42.05 -17.10
N SER A 72 18.88 -41.54 -16.13
CA SER A 72 18.10 -42.34 -15.18
C SER A 72 16.72 -41.72 -14.97
N PRO A 73 15.63 -42.50 -14.91
CA PRO A 73 14.28 -41.97 -14.74
C PRO A 73 14.12 -41.26 -13.40
N ARG A 74 13.67 -40.00 -13.43
CA ARG A 74 13.36 -39.18 -12.26
C ARG A 74 12.15 -38.32 -12.55
N GLY A 75 11.22 -38.19 -11.61
CA GLY A 75 9.98 -37.44 -11.84
C GLY A 75 9.04 -38.14 -12.83
N LYS A 76 8.29 -37.36 -13.61
CA LYS A 76 7.31 -37.89 -14.58
C LYS A 76 7.99 -38.19 -15.91
N ILE A 77 7.99 -39.44 -16.34
CA ILE A 77 8.56 -39.84 -17.63
C ILE A 77 7.63 -39.39 -18.77
N GLU A 78 8.13 -38.59 -19.70
CA GLU A 78 7.42 -38.17 -20.90
C GLU A 78 7.73 -39.16 -22.03
N ILE A 79 7.06 -40.31 -22.01
CA ILE A 79 7.29 -41.42 -22.94
C ILE A 79 7.10 -40.96 -24.39
N THR A 80 6.03 -40.22 -24.67
CA THR A 80 5.73 -39.71 -26.02
C THR A 80 6.86 -38.83 -26.56
N GLU A 81 7.41 -37.93 -25.74
CA GLU A 81 8.52 -37.07 -26.12
C GLU A 81 9.83 -37.87 -26.30
N SER A 82 10.08 -38.84 -25.42
CA SER A 82 11.26 -39.71 -25.47
C SER A 82 11.30 -40.55 -26.76
N VAL A 83 10.14 -41.07 -27.19
CA VAL A 83 9.99 -41.77 -28.48
C VAL A 83 10.15 -40.79 -29.64
N ARG A 84 9.48 -39.64 -29.59
CA ARG A 84 9.54 -38.61 -30.65
C ARG A 84 10.95 -38.11 -30.93
N LYS A 85 11.75 -37.90 -29.88
CA LYS A 85 13.15 -37.44 -30.00
C LYS A 85 14.17 -38.60 -30.04
N VAL A 86 13.70 -39.84 -30.08
CA VAL A 86 14.53 -41.06 -30.14
C VAL A 86 15.62 -41.07 -29.06
N THR A 87 15.32 -40.59 -27.84
CA THR A 87 16.31 -40.53 -26.75
C THR A 87 16.59 -41.91 -26.17
N MET A 88 15.62 -42.83 -26.27
CA MET A 88 15.71 -44.19 -25.74
C MET A 88 16.82 -45.01 -26.41
N SER A 89 17.14 -44.76 -27.68
CA SER A 89 18.27 -45.42 -28.37
C SER A 89 19.63 -45.06 -27.76
N ARG A 90 19.72 -43.87 -27.14
CA ARG A 90 20.87 -43.37 -26.39
C ARG A 90 20.79 -43.70 -24.89
N LYS A 91 19.87 -44.59 -24.49
CA LYS A 91 19.57 -44.96 -23.09
C LYS A 91 19.17 -43.78 -22.21
N ARG A 92 18.55 -42.74 -22.80
CA ARG A 92 18.07 -41.55 -22.09
C ARG A 92 16.56 -41.41 -22.19
N LEU A 93 15.95 -40.84 -21.16
CA LEU A 93 14.51 -40.57 -21.10
C LEU A 93 14.27 -39.08 -20.88
N ILE A 94 13.31 -38.53 -21.62
CA ILE A 94 12.81 -37.18 -21.34
C ILE A 94 11.87 -37.29 -20.15
N CYS A 95 12.22 -36.61 -19.07
CA CYS A 95 11.46 -36.61 -17.84
C CYS A 95 11.13 -35.18 -17.42
N THR A 96 9.89 -34.94 -17.00
CA THR A 96 9.50 -33.72 -16.31
C THR A 96 9.92 -33.85 -14.85
N VAL A 97 10.83 -32.99 -14.42
CA VAL A 97 11.33 -32.92 -13.05
C VAL A 97 11.01 -31.56 -12.43
N ASP A 98 10.76 -31.57 -11.12
CA ASP A 98 10.50 -30.36 -10.35
C ASP A 98 11.75 -29.97 -9.58
N ASP A 99 12.37 -28.85 -9.97
CA ASP A 99 13.53 -28.30 -9.25
C ASP A 99 13.08 -27.35 -8.14
N PHE A 100 13.59 -27.58 -6.94
CA PHE A 100 13.33 -26.73 -5.78
C PHE A 100 14.34 -25.57 -5.75
N THR A 101 14.01 -24.48 -6.43
CA THR A 101 14.93 -23.38 -6.70
C THR A 101 14.62 -22.12 -5.89
N VAL A 102 15.66 -21.39 -5.48
CA VAL A 102 15.53 -20.05 -4.90
C VAL A 102 15.23 -18.99 -5.96
N ASP A 103 15.24 -19.34 -7.24
CA ASP A 103 14.94 -18.44 -8.36
C ASP A 103 13.42 -18.17 -8.50
N SER A 104 12.76 -17.86 -7.39
CA SER A 104 11.33 -17.51 -7.33
C SER A 104 11.05 -16.11 -7.87
N GLN A 105 9.82 -15.86 -8.32
CA GLN A 105 9.42 -14.53 -8.82
C GLN A 105 9.69 -13.43 -7.79
N ALA A 106 9.40 -13.68 -6.51
CA ALA A 106 9.63 -12.72 -5.44
C ALA A 106 11.12 -12.37 -5.28
N ASN A 107 12.01 -13.37 -5.28
CA ASN A 107 13.45 -13.15 -5.19
C ASN A 107 13.99 -12.42 -6.43
N ARG A 108 13.49 -12.76 -7.63
CA ARG A 108 13.87 -12.08 -8.89
C ARG A 108 13.51 -10.60 -8.88
N ILE A 109 12.31 -10.24 -8.39
CA ILE A 109 11.86 -8.85 -8.23
C ILE A 109 12.79 -8.11 -7.26
N ILE A 110 13.07 -8.69 -6.09
CA ILE A 110 13.89 -8.04 -5.07
C ILE A 110 15.33 -7.86 -5.57
N LYS A 111 15.95 -8.90 -6.14
CA LYS A 111 17.30 -8.80 -6.72
C LYS A 111 17.37 -7.69 -7.76
N SER A 112 16.42 -7.66 -8.68
CA SER A 112 16.39 -6.68 -9.78
C SER A 112 16.18 -5.26 -9.25
N THR A 113 15.39 -5.09 -8.20
CA THR A 113 15.15 -3.79 -7.53
C THR A 113 16.40 -3.31 -6.80
N MET A 114 17.07 -4.18 -6.04
CA MET A 114 18.32 -3.86 -5.34
C MET A 114 19.44 -3.48 -6.32
N LEU A 115 19.51 -4.15 -7.49
CA LEU A 115 20.42 -3.77 -8.57
C LEU A 115 20.11 -2.37 -9.11
N MET A 116 18.83 -2.04 -9.30
CA MET A 116 18.41 -0.69 -9.73
C MET A 116 18.80 0.37 -8.69
N LEU A 117 18.50 0.13 -7.41
CA LEU A 117 18.88 1.01 -6.30
C LEU A 117 20.38 1.22 -6.16
N SER A 118 21.20 0.22 -6.48
CA SER A 118 22.67 0.34 -6.42
C SER A 118 23.21 1.43 -7.34
N HIS A 119 22.45 1.81 -8.38
CA HIS A 119 22.77 2.88 -9.33
C HIS A 119 22.04 4.19 -9.03
N ALA A 120 21.12 4.20 -8.07
CA ALA A 120 20.37 5.39 -7.68
C ALA A 120 21.20 6.34 -6.80
N ASP A 121 20.67 7.53 -6.56
CA ASP A 121 21.23 8.49 -5.63
C ASP A 121 20.88 8.11 -4.18
N ILE A 122 21.68 7.21 -3.61
CA ILE A 122 21.56 6.72 -2.22
C ILE A 122 22.95 6.72 -1.56
N SER A 123 22.98 6.68 -0.23
CA SER A 123 24.25 6.78 0.50
C SER A 123 25.24 5.65 0.17
N ARG A 124 26.54 5.96 0.29
CA ARG A 124 27.63 4.99 0.02
C ARG A 124 27.57 3.75 0.91
N ASP A 125 27.14 3.93 2.16
CA ASP A 125 26.90 2.81 3.10
C ASP A 125 25.82 1.88 2.56
N ARG A 126 24.66 2.43 2.16
CA ARG A 126 23.55 1.64 1.62
C ARG A 126 23.93 0.93 0.31
N LYS A 127 24.68 1.57 -0.59
CA LYS A 127 25.23 0.90 -1.79
C LYS A 127 26.13 -0.29 -1.45
N THR A 128 26.91 -0.18 -0.37
CA THR A 128 27.80 -1.26 0.07
C THR A 128 27.02 -2.42 0.67
N ARG A 129 26.03 -2.13 1.53
CA ARG A 129 25.14 -3.13 2.12
C ARG A 129 24.28 -3.85 1.08
N LEU A 130 23.77 -3.13 0.07
CA LEU A 130 23.05 -3.73 -1.07
C LEU A 130 23.94 -4.73 -1.82
N ARG A 131 25.19 -4.37 -2.13
CA ARG A 131 26.14 -5.27 -2.80
C ARG A 131 26.42 -6.54 -1.99
N GLN A 132 26.56 -6.43 -0.67
CA GLN A 132 26.75 -7.58 0.21
C GLN A 132 25.53 -8.52 0.17
N LEU A 133 24.31 -7.99 0.27
CA LEU A 133 23.09 -8.79 0.21
C LEU A 133 22.85 -9.40 -1.18
N LEU A 134 23.23 -8.71 -2.26
CA LEU A 134 23.13 -9.22 -3.63
C LEU A 134 23.98 -10.49 -3.85
N ALA A 135 25.10 -10.64 -3.14
CA ALA A 135 25.92 -11.85 -3.20
C ALA A 135 25.17 -13.10 -2.70
N CYS A 136 24.20 -12.94 -1.79
CA CYS A 136 23.33 -14.03 -1.34
C CYS A 136 22.25 -14.43 -2.37
N LEU A 137 22.12 -13.67 -3.46
CA LEU A 137 21.12 -13.88 -4.52
C LEU A 137 21.79 -14.26 -5.85
N ASN A 138 22.99 -14.84 -5.83
CA ASN A 138 23.73 -15.19 -7.05
C ASN A 138 22.93 -16.12 -7.99
N ASP A 139 22.28 -17.14 -7.43
CA ASP A 139 21.49 -18.14 -8.18
C ASP A 139 20.10 -17.64 -8.60
N VAL A 140 19.76 -16.39 -8.29
CA VAL A 140 18.48 -15.77 -8.67
C VAL A 140 18.69 -14.96 -9.94
N ARG A 141 17.83 -15.14 -10.95
CA ARG A 141 17.96 -14.41 -12.20
C ARG A 141 17.47 -12.96 -12.07
N ARG A 142 18.04 -12.08 -12.89
CA ARG A 142 17.51 -10.72 -13.07
C ARG A 142 16.30 -10.77 -14.01
N ILE A 143 15.31 -9.92 -13.76
CA ILE A 143 14.15 -9.74 -14.62
C ILE A 143 13.98 -8.27 -15.03
N ASP A 144 13.20 -8.04 -16.08
CA ASP A 144 12.77 -6.70 -16.47
C ASP A 144 11.58 -6.25 -15.60
N LEU A 145 11.85 -5.35 -14.67
CA LEU A 145 10.88 -4.80 -13.74
C LEU A 145 9.79 -3.93 -14.41
N ARG A 146 9.97 -3.52 -15.67
CA ARG A 146 8.96 -2.78 -16.43
C ARG A 146 7.81 -3.68 -16.91
N ARG A 147 8.10 -4.98 -17.07
CA ARG A 147 7.20 -5.97 -17.67
C ARG A 147 6.82 -7.10 -16.72
N THR A 148 7.37 -7.08 -15.50
CA THR A 148 7.04 -8.11 -14.50
C THR A 148 5.59 -8.00 -14.07
N ASP A 149 4.97 -9.15 -13.82
CA ASP A 149 3.74 -9.20 -13.06
C ASP A 149 4.07 -8.93 -11.58
N TRP A 150 3.28 -8.03 -10.97
CA TRP A 150 3.38 -7.66 -9.56
C TRP A 150 2.34 -8.39 -8.70
N ASN A 151 1.41 -9.13 -9.31
CA ASN A 151 0.37 -9.90 -8.65
C ASN A 151 0.92 -11.24 -8.14
N ILE A 152 1.76 -11.18 -7.10
CA ILE A 152 2.23 -12.37 -6.41
C ILE A 152 1.12 -12.90 -5.51
N ARG A 153 0.85 -14.21 -5.60
CA ARG A 153 -0.03 -14.90 -4.66
C ARG A 153 0.71 -15.11 -3.34
N TYR A 154 0.17 -14.53 -2.28
CA TYR A 154 0.72 -14.70 -0.93
C TYR A 154 0.03 -15.85 -0.19
N ASP A 155 0.83 -16.70 0.42
CA ASP A 155 0.42 -17.77 1.32
C ASP A 155 1.19 -17.68 2.65
N ARG A 156 1.01 -18.67 3.52
CA ARG A 156 1.67 -18.70 4.83
C ARG A 156 3.20 -18.78 4.72
N ASN A 157 3.75 -19.30 3.63
CA ASN A 157 5.18 -19.55 3.44
C ASN A 157 5.91 -18.31 2.89
N ASN A 158 5.22 -17.44 2.14
CA ASN A 158 5.82 -16.25 1.55
C ASN A 158 5.24 -14.92 2.07
N GLN A 159 4.40 -14.95 3.12
CA GLN A 159 3.78 -13.75 3.70
C GLN A 159 4.81 -12.66 4.08
N THR A 160 6.01 -13.06 4.51
CA THR A 160 7.09 -12.13 4.87
C THR A 160 7.60 -11.29 3.70
N TYR A 161 7.40 -11.76 2.46
CA TYR A 161 7.76 -11.05 1.25
C TYR A 161 6.79 -9.92 0.88
N ARG A 162 5.57 -9.94 1.41
CA ARG A 162 4.52 -9.00 0.99
C ARG A 162 4.92 -7.54 1.15
N MET A 163 5.56 -7.20 2.27
CA MET A 163 6.09 -5.85 2.49
C MET A 163 7.26 -5.57 1.55
N LEU A 164 8.22 -6.50 1.41
CA LEU A 164 9.38 -6.33 0.54
C LEU A 164 9.00 -6.07 -0.92
N ILE A 165 8.04 -6.84 -1.44
CA ILE A 165 7.52 -6.67 -2.81
C ILE A 165 6.75 -5.36 -2.93
N GLY A 166 5.97 -4.97 -1.91
CA GLY A 166 5.31 -3.66 -1.86
C GLY A 166 6.30 -2.50 -1.98
N ILE A 167 7.39 -2.55 -1.21
CA ILE A 167 8.47 -1.55 -1.27
C ILE A 167 9.23 -1.63 -2.60
N CYS A 168 9.43 -2.83 -3.17
CA CYS A 168 10.03 -2.97 -4.49
C CYS A 168 9.17 -2.31 -5.57
N HIS A 169 7.85 -2.53 -5.54
CA HIS A 169 6.92 -1.93 -6.49
C HIS A 169 6.97 -0.40 -6.40
N LEU A 170 6.92 0.14 -5.17
CA LEU A 170 7.05 1.57 -4.90
C LEU A 170 8.36 2.12 -5.48
N THR A 171 9.47 1.45 -5.18
CA THR A 171 10.82 1.86 -5.58
C THR A 171 10.98 1.88 -7.10
N VAL A 172 10.55 0.82 -7.76
CA VAL A 172 10.69 0.69 -9.22
C VAL A 172 9.87 1.75 -9.93
N ARG A 173 8.64 1.99 -9.49
CA ARG A 173 7.80 3.02 -10.10
C ARG A 173 8.43 4.41 -9.97
N GLY A 174 8.96 4.73 -8.80
CA GLY A 174 9.62 6.02 -8.59
C GLY A 174 10.93 6.21 -9.34
N LEU A 175 11.79 5.20 -9.40
CA LEU A 175 13.05 5.29 -10.15
C LEU A 175 12.83 5.37 -11.67
N LEU A 176 11.80 4.69 -12.18
CA LEU A 176 11.43 4.77 -13.61
C LEU A 176 10.86 6.13 -14.00
N GLN A 177 10.20 6.83 -13.08
CA GLN A 177 9.64 8.18 -13.31
C GLN A 177 10.72 9.28 -13.21
N SER A 178 11.59 9.21 -12.21
CA SER A 178 12.67 10.18 -11.97
C SER A 178 13.83 10.14 -12.98
N SER A 179 13.87 9.16 -13.88
CA SER A 179 14.87 9.08 -14.96
C SER A 179 14.67 10.13 -16.08
N GLN A 180 13.71 11.06 -15.93
CA GLN A 180 13.53 12.20 -16.82
C GLN A 180 14.39 13.40 -16.34
N PRO A 181 15.33 13.91 -17.14
CA PRO A 181 16.21 15.00 -16.71
C PRO A 181 15.43 16.28 -16.42
N GLY A 182 15.73 16.92 -15.28
CA GLY A 182 15.28 18.28 -14.96
C GLY A 182 14.24 18.43 -13.85
N ARG A 183 13.96 17.38 -13.06
CA ARG A 183 13.07 17.50 -11.89
C ARG A 183 13.76 17.00 -10.62
N THR A 184 13.58 17.75 -9.55
CA THR A 184 14.18 17.49 -8.23
C THR A 184 13.07 17.77 -7.24
N LEU A 185 12.31 16.76 -6.78
CA LEU A 185 11.38 16.81 -5.63
C LEU A 185 10.81 15.39 -5.34
N LEU A 186 10.25 15.19 -4.13
CA LEU A 186 9.52 13.98 -3.66
C LEU A 186 8.55 13.40 -4.72
N MET A 187 7.92 14.28 -5.49
CA MET A 187 6.93 13.97 -6.54
C MET A 187 7.50 13.27 -7.78
N ASP A 188 8.81 13.34 -8.03
CA ASP A 188 9.43 12.59 -9.13
C ASP A 188 9.55 11.10 -8.80
N PHE A 189 9.50 10.76 -7.50
CA PHE A 189 9.58 9.40 -7.03
C PHE A 189 8.22 8.80 -6.69
N LEU A 190 7.27 9.57 -6.16
CA LEU A 190 5.91 9.08 -5.89
C LEU A 190 4.91 9.91 -6.67
N ASP A 191 4.29 9.31 -7.68
CA ASP A 191 3.15 9.96 -8.35
C ASP A 191 1.93 10.10 -7.42
N ASP A 192 1.01 10.97 -7.81
CA ASP A 192 -0.23 11.27 -7.06
C ASP A 192 -1.04 9.99 -6.75
N GLN A 193 -1.02 8.99 -7.64
CA GLN A 193 -1.77 7.75 -7.45
C GLN A 193 -1.14 6.86 -6.38
N GLN A 194 0.20 6.78 -6.34
CA GLN A 194 0.93 6.04 -5.31
C GLN A 194 0.77 6.71 -3.95
N MET A 195 0.88 8.05 -3.90
CA MET A 195 0.65 8.79 -2.66
C MET A 195 -0.77 8.66 -2.15
N CYS A 196 -1.79 8.71 -3.03
CA CYS A 196 -3.19 8.47 -2.65
C CYS A 196 -3.34 7.10 -1.98
N ARG A 197 -2.80 6.04 -2.60
CA ARG A 197 -2.86 4.68 -2.05
C ARG A 197 -2.11 4.51 -0.73
N ILE A 198 -0.97 5.19 -0.56
CA ILE A 198 -0.24 5.19 0.72
C ILE A 198 -1.06 5.91 1.77
N TYR A 199 -1.69 7.03 1.43
CA TYR A 199 -2.51 7.83 2.33
C TYR A 199 -3.74 7.07 2.82
N GLU A 200 -4.51 6.46 1.90
CA GLU A 200 -5.65 5.58 2.23
C GLU A 200 -5.23 4.47 3.21
N LYS A 201 -4.16 3.75 2.89
CA LYS A 201 -3.66 2.64 3.73
C LYS A 201 -3.08 3.12 5.06
N PHE A 202 -2.48 4.30 5.08
CA PHE A 202 -1.98 4.93 6.30
C PHE A 202 -3.13 5.20 7.26
N LEU A 203 -4.18 5.88 6.80
CA LEU A 203 -5.35 6.19 7.64
C LEU A 203 -6.02 4.91 8.14
N PHE A 204 -6.28 3.95 7.24
CA PHE A 204 -6.83 2.66 7.63
C PHE A 204 -5.94 1.95 8.66
N GLY A 205 -4.64 1.91 8.41
CA GLY A 205 -3.65 1.26 9.28
C GLY A 205 -3.53 1.92 10.64
N TYR A 206 -3.59 3.26 10.69
CA TYR A 206 -3.56 4.06 11.91
C TYR A 206 -4.73 3.70 12.82
N TYR A 207 -5.97 3.91 12.35
CA TYR A 207 -7.16 3.63 13.16
C TYR A 207 -7.27 2.15 13.52
N SER A 208 -6.93 1.24 12.59
CA SER A 208 -6.93 -0.21 12.87
C SER A 208 -5.87 -0.65 13.88
N HIS A 209 -4.84 0.15 14.14
CA HIS A 209 -3.78 -0.17 15.10
C HIS A 209 -4.01 0.54 16.42
N GLU A 210 -4.07 1.87 16.40
CA GLU A 210 -4.11 2.71 17.61
C GLU A 210 -5.46 2.60 18.34
N TRP A 211 -6.56 2.41 17.59
CA TRP A 211 -7.92 2.40 18.14
C TRP A 211 -8.57 1.01 18.16
N ARG A 212 -7.81 -0.05 17.91
CA ARG A 212 -8.31 -1.43 17.72
C ARG A 212 -9.15 -2.00 18.87
N ASP A 213 -8.91 -1.53 20.09
CA ASP A 213 -9.55 -2.04 21.31
C ASP A 213 -10.88 -1.33 21.61
N ARG A 214 -11.19 -0.24 20.90
CA ARG A 214 -12.36 0.62 21.15
C ARG A 214 -13.21 0.88 19.90
N ILE A 215 -12.58 0.89 18.73
CA ILE A 215 -13.20 1.18 17.45
C ILE A 215 -12.92 0.06 16.48
N ASN A 216 -13.99 -0.50 15.94
CA ASN A 216 -13.89 -1.41 14.81
C ASN A 216 -13.62 -0.61 13.53
N THR A 217 -12.43 -0.82 12.95
CA THR A 217 -12.01 -0.18 11.70
C THR A 217 -12.15 -1.17 10.55
N THR A 218 -12.92 -0.81 9.52
CA THR A 218 -13.13 -1.64 8.33
C THR A 218 -13.03 -0.82 7.05
N HIS A 219 -12.90 -1.49 5.92
CA HIS A 219 -12.99 -0.91 4.57
C HIS A 219 -13.98 -1.73 3.72
N HIS A 220 -14.95 -2.36 4.38
CA HIS A 220 -15.89 -3.27 3.73
C HIS A 220 -16.76 -2.50 2.73
N ARG A 221 -17.09 -3.19 1.64
CA ARG A 221 -18.06 -2.70 0.67
C ARG A 221 -19.37 -2.41 1.39
N ILE A 222 -19.99 -1.29 1.04
CA ILE A 222 -21.35 -0.96 1.47
C ILE A 222 -22.27 -1.49 0.36
N PRO A 223 -23.04 -2.57 0.58
CA PRO A 223 -23.99 -3.06 -0.41
C PRO A 223 -25.02 -1.98 -0.74
N TRP A 224 -25.42 -1.88 -2.00
CA TRP A 224 -26.51 -0.98 -2.39
C TRP A 224 -27.81 -1.43 -1.75
N MET A 225 -28.55 -0.48 -1.19
CA MET A 225 -29.96 -0.68 -0.85
C MET A 225 -30.75 -0.44 -2.13
N VAL A 226 -31.21 -1.53 -2.74
CA VAL A 226 -32.06 -1.51 -3.94
C VAL A 226 -33.45 -2.02 -3.56
N ASP A 227 -34.49 -1.30 -4.00
CA ASP A 227 -35.89 -1.72 -3.78
C ASP A 227 -36.33 -2.82 -4.78
N GLY A 228 -35.47 -3.15 -5.76
CA GLY A 228 -35.64 -4.23 -6.74
C GLY A 228 -34.66 -4.13 -7.91
N GLY A 229 -34.47 -5.24 -8.64
CA GLY A 229 -33.57 -5.31 -9.81
C GLY A 229 -32.19 -5.93 -9.51
N GLU A 230 -31.36 -6.07 -10.54
CA GLU A 230 -30.00 -6.61 -10.45
C GLU A 230 -29.00 -5.51 -10.08
N ASP A 231 -28.23 -5.71 -9.01
CA ASP A 231 -27.24 -4.75 -8.49
C ASP A 231 -25.84 -4.92 -9.11
N SER A 232 -25.64 -5.95 -9.94
CA SER A 232 -24.35 -6.30 -10.55
C SER A 232 -23.79 -5.22 -11.49
N LEU A 233 -24.66 -4.37 -12.03
CA LEU A 233 -24.29 -3.26 -12.91
C LEU A 233 -23.94 -1.97 -12.16
N LEU A 234 -24.21 -1.91 -10.84
CA LEU A 234 -23.95 -0.72 -10.05
C LEU A 234 -22.46 -0.63 -9.67
N PRO A 235 -21.91 0.60 -9.58
CA PRO A 235 -20.54 0.78 -9.13
C PRO A 235 -20.39 0.29 -7.69
N VAL A 236 -19.29 -0.40 -7.40
CA VAL A 236 -19.00 -0.87 -6.05
C VAL A 236 -18.79 0.33 -5.12
N MET A 237 -19.59 0.43 -4.05
CA MET A 237 -19.36 1.41 -2.99
C MET A 237 -18.35 0.85 -1.98
N GLN A 238 -17.13 1.36 -2.04
CA GLN A 238 -16.05 0.97 -1.14
C GLN A 238 -15.37 2.22 -0.60
N PRO A 239 -15.70 2.64 0.64
CA PRO A 239 -15.00 3.71 1.32
C PRO A 239 -13.59 3.27 1.74
N ASP A 240 -12.71 4.25 1.99
CA ASP A 240 -11.33 3.99 2.40
C ASP A 240 -11.25 3.52 3.86
N VAL A 241 -12.01 4.15 4.75
CA VAL A 241 -12.08 3.80 6.17
C VAL A 241 -13.51 3.94 6.68
N VAL A 242 -13.95 2.96 7.47
CA VAL A 242 -15.20 3.01 8.24
C VAL A 242 -14.86 2.71 9.68
N LEU A 243 -15.15 3.67 10.56
CA LEU A 243 -15.00 3.56 12.00
C LEU A 243 -16.37 3.32 12.64
N ASN A 244 -16.42 2.41 13.61
CA ASN A 244 -17.64 2.07 14.33
C ASN A 244 -17.30 1.62 15.76
N ASP A 245 -17.89 2.26 16.76
CA ASP A 245 -17.74 1.93 18.18
C ASP A 245 -18.89 1.06 18.74
N GLY A 246 -19.82 0.66 17.87
CA GLY A 246 -21.05 -0.05 18.19
C GLY A 246 -22.27 0.86 18.33
N ARG A 247 -22.09 2.18 18.47
CA ARG A 247 -23.16 3.18 18.62
C ARG A 247 -23.26 4.13 17.45
N ASP A 248 -22.14 4.52 16.86
CA ASP A 248 -22.11 5.44 15.75
C ASP A 248 -21.20 4.92 14.64
N VAL A 249 -21.38 5.45 13.43
CA VAL A 249 -20.59 5.10 12.25
C VAL A 249 -20.01 6.36 11.62
N LEU A 250 -18.70 6.39 11.41
CA LEU A 250 -18.02 7.42 10.63
C LEU A 250 -17.42 6.79 9.37
N ILE A 251 -17.85 7.27 8.20
CA ILE A 251 -17.28 6.89 6.91
C ILE A 251 -16.26 7.97 6.52
N ILE A 252 -15.00 7.59 6.34
CA ILE A 252 -13.92 8.49 5.93
C ILE A 252 -13.48 8.10 4.52
N ASP A 253 -13.37 9.12 3.68
CA ASP A 253 -12.84 9.02 2.33
C ASP A 253 -11.62 9.96 2.22
N ALA A 254 -10.49 9.38 1.84
CA ALA A 254 -9.17 9.98 1.92
C ALA A 254 -8.80 10.59 0.58
N LYS A 255 -8.52 11.89 0.57
CA LYS A 255 -8.21 12.60 -0.68
C LYS A 255 -6.79 13.16 -0.66
N TYR A 256 -5.96 12.66 -1.56
CA TYR A 256 -4.63 13.21 -1.82
C TYR A 256 -4.65 13.92 -3.18
N TYR A 257 -4.56 15.25 -3.17
CA TYR A 257 -4.49 16.04 -4.39
C TYR A 257 -3.35 17.05 -4.31
N THR A 258 -2.76 17.34 -5.46
CA THR A 258 -1.84 18.47 -5.62
C THR A 258 -2.53 19.83 -5.35
N ARG A 259 -3.86 19.90 -5.46
CA ARG A 259 -4.69 21.03 -5.00
C ARG A 259 -5.95 20.52 -4.33
N THR A 260 -6.23 21.03 -3.15
CA THR A 260 -7.40 20.65 -2.34
C THR A 260 -8.66 21.40 -2.72
N MET A 261 -8.53 22.54 -3.39
CA MET A 261 -9.67 23.37 -3.83
C MET A 261 -9.75 23.57 -5.34
N GLN A 262 -11.00 23.60 -5.86
CA GLN A 262 -11.27 24.04 -7.22
C GLN A 262 -11.51 25.55 -7.26
N ARG A 263 -10.83 26.24 -8.18
CA ARG A 263 -11.03 27.67 -8.44
C ARG A 263 -12.07 27.83 -9.54
N ASN A 264 -13.27 28.30 -9.20
CA ASN A 264 -14.29 28.64 -10.18
C ASN A 264 -14.82 30.07 -9.93
N PHE A 265 -14.71 30.95 -10.91
CA PHE A 265 -15.14 32.37 -10.84
C PHE A 265 -14.72 33.12 -9.55
N GLY A 266 -13.46 32.96 -9.12
CA GLY A 266 -12.92 33.67 -7.94
C GLY A 266 -13.43 33.18 -6.59
N ARG A 267 -14.26 32.12 -6.54
CA ARG A 267 -14.68 31.45 -5.32
C ARG A 267 -14.01 30.08 -5.22
N TYR A 268 -13.44 29.81 -4.06
CA TYR A 268 -12.90 28.50 -3.72
C TYR A 268 -14.06 27.54 -3.43
N LYS A 269 -14.15 26.44 -4.17
CA LYS A 269 -15.17 25.42 -3.97
C LYS A 269 -14.54 24.04 -3.79
N MET A 270 -15.16 23.24 -2.93
CA MET A 270 -14.81 21.84 -2.74
C MET A 270 -15.07 21.05 -4.02
N HIS A 271 -14.37 19.93 -4.18
CA HIS A 271 -14.63 18.98 -5.25
C HIS A 271 -16.02 18.34 -5.07
N SER A 272 -17.01 18.83 -5.82
CA SER A 272 -18.41 18.38 -5.70
C SER A 272 -18.58 16.88 -5.89
N ALA A 273 -17.80 16.25 -6.77
CA ALA A 273 -17.81 14.80 -6.98
C ALA A 273 -17.51 14.01 -5.70
N ASN A 274 -16.56 14.47 -4.88
CA ASN A 274 -16.20 13.82 -3.62
C ASN A 274 -17.34 13.97 -2.59
N LEU A 275 -17.95 15.15 -2.54
CA LEU A 275 -19.10 15.39 -1.67
C LEU A 275 -20.30 14.53 -2.06
N TYR A 276 -20.59 14.39 -3.35
CA TYR A 276 -21.68 13.54 -3.84
C TYR A 276 -21.42 12.07 -3.52
N GLN A 277 -20.19 11.58 -3.73
CA GLN A 277 -19.79 10.23 -3.36
C GLN A 277 -19.98 9.98 -1.86
N MET A 278 -19.50 10.88 -1.00
CA MET A 278 -19.67 10.76 0.45
C MET A 278 -21.15 10.79 0.86
N PHE A 279 -21.94 11.69 0.26
CA PHE A 279 -23.37 11.75 0.52
C PHE A 279 -24.07 10.43 0.16
N THR A 280 -23.72 9.82 -0.98
CA THR A 280 -24.22 8.50 -1.37
C THR A 280 -23.85 7.43 -0.35
N TYR A 281 -22.60 7.37 0.10
CA TYR A 281 -22.17 6.40 1.11
C TYR A 281 -22.95 6.53 2.42
N VAL A 282 -23.07 7.76 2.93
CA VAL A 282 -23.76 8.06 4.18
C VAL A 282 -25.25 7.70 4.08
N LYS A 283 -25.93 8.11 3.01
CA LYS A 283 -27.37 7.82 2.85
C LYS A 283 -27.66 6.34 2.68
N ASN A 284 -26.88 5.66 1.85
CA ASN A 284 -27.07 4.23 1.64
C ASN A 284 -26.79 3.43 2.92
N LYS A 285 -25.74 3.81 3.69
CA LYS A 285 -25.46 3.17 4.99
C LYS A 285 -26.56 3.44 6.01
N THR A 286 -27.08 4.67 6.06
CA THR A 286 -28.20 5.04 6.94
C THR A 286 -29.44 4.21 6.62
N ALA A 287 -29.79 4.07 5.33
CA ALA A 287 -30.91 3.24 4.89
C ALA A 287 -30.72 1.75 5.24
N GLN A 288 -29.49 1.23 5.09
CA GLN A 288 -29.16 -0.15 5.47
C GLN A 288 -29.38 -0.41 6.96
N LEU A 289 -28.97 0.52 7.83
CA LEU A 289 -29.18 0.39 9.28
C LEU A 289 -30.67 0.51 9.63
N ALA A 290 -31.37 1.50 9.06
CA ALA A 290 -32.80 1.68 9.29
C ALA A 290 -33.63 0.43 8.90
N ALA A 291 -33.24 -0.28 7.83
CA ALA A 291 -33.93 -1.50 7.38
C ALA A 291 -33.92 -2.64 8.40
N VAL A 292 -32.96 -2.65 9.34
CA VAL A 292 -32.88 -3.62 10.44
C VAL A 292 -33.28 -3.03 11.80
N GLY A 293 -33.92 -1.85 11.79
CA GLY A 293 -34.36 -1.16 13.01
C GLY A 293 -33.23 -0.52 13.81
N ASP A 294 -32.06 -0.33 13.20
CA ASP A 294 -30.87 0.20 13.84
C ASP A 294 -30.82 1.73 13.68
N THR A 295 -30.77 2.44 14.81
CA THR A 295 -30.88 3.90 14.88
C THR A 295 -29.54 4.62 15.07
N ARG A 296 -28.41 3.92 14.87
CA ARG A 296 -27.07 4.50 15.01
C ARG A 296 -26.87 5.69 14.07
N ALA A 297 -26.18 6.74 14.53
CA ALA A 297 -25.90 7.87 13.66
C ALA A 297 -24.83 7.49 12.64
N VAL A 298 -25.01 7.97 11.40
CA VAL A 298 -24.02 7.81 10.33
C VAL A 298 -23.51 9.18 9.94
N SER A 299 -22.22 9.38 10.07
CA SER A 299 -21.51 10.58 9.65
C SER A 299 -20.52 10.28 8.52
N GLY A 300 -20.21 11.29 7.72
CA GLY A 300 -19.22 11.23 6.65
C GLY A 300 -18.09 12.22 6.85
N MET A 301 -16.88 11.89 6.43
CA MET A 301 -15.73 12.79 6.43
C MET A 301 -14.93 12.66 5.15
N LEU A 302 -14.73 13.77 4.45
CA LEU A 302 -13.67 13.90 3.45
C LEU A 302 -12.41 14.39 4.15
N LEU A 303 -11.37 13.55 4.20
CA LEU A 303 -10.11 13.89 4.85
C LEU A 303 -9.03 14.12 3.79
N TYR A 304 -8.71 15.39 3.56
CA TYR A 304 -7.73 15.82 2.59
C TYR A 304 -6.33 15.86 3.21
N ALA A 305 -5.29 15.47 2.46
CA ALA A 305 -3.93 15.85 2.84
C ALA A 305 -3.79 17.38 2.64
N LYS A 306 -3.39 18.10 3.69
CA LYS A 306 -3.26 19.57 3.67
C LYS A 306 -2.20 19.98 2.66
N THR A 307 -2.53 21.00 1.87
CA THR A 307 -1.62 21.62 0.88
C THR A 307 -1.09 22.96 1.39
N ASP A 308 -0.25 23.62 0.60
CA ASP A 308 0.23 24.98 0.87
C ASP A 308 -0.83 26.07 0.59
N GLU A 309 -2.06 25.69 0.17
CA GLU A 309 -3.13 26.64 -0.13
C GLU A 309 -3.50 27.46 1.11
N GLU A 310 -3.59 28.79 0.98
CA GLU A 310 -3.95 29.71 2.07
C GLU A 310 -5.29 29.37 2.73
N ARG A 311 -6.19 28.71 1.97
CA ARG A 311 -7.54 28.36 2.41
C ARG A 311 -7.76 26.87 2.23
N GLN A 312 -8.08 26.21 3.34
CA GLN A 312 -8.39 24.79 3.39
C GLN A 312 -9.92 24.56 3.38
N PRO A 313 -10.41 23.41 2.91
CA PRO A 313 -11.85 23.14 2.77
C PRO A 313 -12.55 22.77 4.07
N ASP A 314 -11.99 23.12 5.21
CA ASP A 314 -12.49 22.69 6.50
C ASP A 314 -13.89 23.25 6.76
N GLY A 315 -14.84 22.35 7.01
CA GLY A 315 -16.24 22.71 7.24
C GLY A 315 -17.06 21.49 7.66
N GLU A 316 -18.21 21.73 8.28
CA GLU A 316 -19.13 20.66 8.69
C GLU A 316 -20.55 21.06 8.28
N PHE A 317 -21.30 20.09 7.77
CA PHE A 317 -22.56 20.34 7.11
C PHE A 317 -23.60 19.31 7.53
N ASP A 318 -24.74 19.78 8.02
CA ASP A 318 -25.93 18.96 8.23
C ASP A 318 -26.63 18.72 6.89
N MET A 319 -26.61 17.48 6.41
CA MET A 319 -27.13 17.08 5.10
C MET A 319 -28.19 15.99 5.24
N GLY A 320 -29.45 16.40 5.40
CA GLY A 320 -30.60 15.51 5.48
C GLY A 320 -30.59 14.60 6.72
N GLY A 321 -30.20 15.13 7.88
CA GLY A 321 -30.16 14.39 9.14
C GLY A 321 -28.85 13.62 9.40
N ASN A 322 -27.87 13.71 8.50
CA ASN A 322 -26.52 13.19 8.70
C ASN A 322 -25.51 14.33 8.69
N VAL A 323 -24.41 14.18 9.41
CA VAL A 323 -23.30 15.13 9.41
C VAL A 323 -22.27 14.71 8.36
N ILE A 324 -21.88 15.65 7.49
CA ILE A 324 -20.75 15.47 6.57
C ILE A 324 -19.72 16.56 6.87
N ALA A 325 -18.52 16.14 7.28
CA ALA A 325 -17.39 17.03 7.49
C ALA A 325 -16.39 16.96 6.33
N VAL A 326 -15.70 18.07 6.14
CA VAL A 326 -14.50 18.16 5.33
C VAL A 326 -13.39 18.68 6.23
N ARG A 327 -12.26 18.00 6.22
CA ARG A 327 -11.10 18.31 7.07
C ARG A 327 -9.81 18.12 6.30
N THR A 328 -8.75 18.73 6.81
CA THR A 328 -7.39 18.56 6.32
C THR A 328 -6.48 17.98 7.38
N LEU A 329 -5.58 17.10 6.95
CA LEU A 329 -4.52 16.53 7.79
C LEU A 329 -3.18 17.14 7.39
N ASP A 330 -2.55 17.85 8.30
CA ASP A 330 -1.23 18.47 8.09
C ASP A 330 -0.13 17.43 8.26
N LEU A 331 0.41 16.95 7.14
CA LEU A 331 1.48 15.95 7.08
C LEU A 331 2.89 16.55 7.16
N ASP A 332 3.03 17.88 7.27
CA ASP A 332 4.32 18.59 7.42
C ASP A 332 4.69 18.84 8.89
N GLN A 333 3.95 18.23 9.82
CA GLN A 333 4.20 18.33 11.26
C GLN A 333 5.02 17.14 11.78
N ASP A 334 5.54 17.27 13.00
CA ASP A 334 6.08 16.12 13.72
C ASP A 334 5.00 15.05 13.91
N PHE A 335 5.37 13.76 13.79
CA PHE A 335 4.41 12.66 13.80
C PHE A 335 3.45 12.65 15.02
N PRO A 336 3.87 12.96 16.27
CA PRO A 336 2.92 13.08 17.39
C PRO A 336 1.80 14.12 17.16
N VAL A 337 2.08 15.20 16.44
CA VAL A 337 1.07 16.22 16.09
C VAL A 337 0.13 15.69 15.00
N ILE A 338 0.66 14.91 14.05
CA ILE A 338 -0.16 14.22 13.03
C ILE A 338 -1.08 13.20 13.70
N ALA A 339 -0.55 12.41 14.64
CA ALA A 339 -1.32 11.45 15.44
C ALA A 339 -2.43 12.16 16.23
N GLY A 340 -2.11 13.27 16.91
CA GLY A 340 -3.11 14.08 17.61
C GLY A 340 -4.25 14.56 16.70
N GLN A 341 -3.95 15.03 15.48
CA GLN A 341 -5.00 15.41 14.51
C GLN A 341 -5.93 14.24 14.13
N LEU A 342 -5.40 13.01 14.05
CA LEU A 342 -6.20 11.81 13.77
C LEU A 342 -6.99 11.36 15.00
N ASP A 343 -6.41 11.48 16.19
CA ASP A 343 -7.08 11.16 17.45
C ASP A 343 -8.24 12.13 17.73
N ASP A 344 -8.10 13.41 17.34
CA ASP A 344 -9.17 14.41 17.43
C ASP A 344 -10.39 14.05 16.59
N VAL A 345 -10.21 13.34 15.45
CA VAL A 345 -11.33 12.79 14.67
C VAL A 345 -12.10 11.80 15.51
N VAL A 346 -11.41 10.89 16.19
CA VAL A 346 -12.05 9.91 17.08
C VAL A 346 -12.72 10.61 18.27
N ALA A 347 -12.04 11.57 18.90
CA ALA A 347 -12.55 12.35 20.02
C ALA A 347 -13.91 13.01 19.71
N ARG A 348 -14.02 13.55 18.50
CA ARG A 348 -15.21 14.29 18.05
C ARG A 348 -16.39 13.38 17.75
N TYR A 349 -16.16 12.28 17.05
CA TYR A 349 -17.24 11.41 16.56
C TYR A 349 -17.58 10.26 17.51
N PHE A 350 -16.69 9.92 18.44
CA PHE A 350 -16.85 8.81 19.38
C PHE A 350 -16.40 9.22 20.81
N PRO A 351 -16.98 10.27 21.41
CA PRO A 351 -16.51 10.83 22.68
C PRO A 351 -16.54 9.81 23.83
N ASP A 352 -17.48 8.86 23.81
CA ASP A 352 -17.61 7.80 24.82
C ASP A 352 -16.49 6.76 24.75
N THR A 353 -15.70 6.75 23.67
CA THR A 353 -14.55 5.86 23.51
C THR A 353 -13.26 6.44 24.10
N MET A 354 -13.25 7.68 24.59
CA MET A 354 -12.08 8.26 25.24
C MET A 354 -11.90 7.72 26.66
N PRO A 355 -10.66 7.55 27.16
CA PRO A 355 -10.46 7.25 28.58
C PRO A 355 -11.10 8.37 29.41
N LEU A 356 -11.83 8.03 30.47
CA LEU A 356 -12.11 9.00 31.53
C LEU A 356 -10.74 9.50 32.02
N ALA A 357 -10.53 10.81 31.92
CA ALA A 357 -9.28 11.49 32.25
C ALA A 357 -8.83 11.21 33.70
#